data_AF-K1ZH30-F1
#
_entry.id   AF-K1ZH30-F1
#
_cell.length_a   1.000
_cell.length_b   1.000
_cell.length_c   1.000
_cell.angle_alpha   90.00
_cell.angle_beta   90.00
_cell.angle_gamma   90.00
#
_symmetry.space_group_name_H-M   'P 1'
#
loop_
_entity.id
_entity.type
_entity.pdbx_description
1 polymer ?
#
loop_
_entity_poly.entity_id
_entity_poly.type
_entity_poly.pdbx_seq_one_letter_code
_entity_poly.pdbx_strand_id
1 'polypeptide(L)'
;MIKFILNLISPYVHPFEKKADKFFQSIKSTSNPEKVRSELQILMSRNLVVLDLWMEKKYKGYKYLKKGVRRRMYENVEMLNKEFDQYVVRRTVKLAQIRGQIESHGLKFPEQFSQKIEYLSLIMSYLRPGKRYEYLVSANFGKLLKDPTKEKLIGDCNQIVTLYTYLYSRKFPVSDLKIKILPKHVCLHFEGIDIEATNATFHHYKDFEYILPITELISTNLLDVTDDTEQTGEIDPRTVVKRAQLAFAISSMRELVERNLKAAYQNLGITMMNKKNFDSAIFFFEKLGDQEMIRKACHNAAIHYLNSGKLKKAEFYAGRAGSEDLKKSVTRNQGVKLYKQGSYNKALEYFKRIGDDGMVKACYQAQYNKVVRKVKGVKTIADARKHRADYQKMLDLAHKMGNEEAAGFARDMLGKI
;
A
#
# COMPACT_ATOMS: atom_id res chain seq x y z
N MET A 1 14.80 -15.61 -31.40
CA MET A 1 15.32 -16.28 -30.19
C MET A 1 15.16 -15.44 -28.91
N ILE A 2 15.61 -14.17 -28.88
CA ILE A 2 15.56 -13.30 -27.68
C ILE A 2 14.13 -13.05 -27.16
N LYS A 3 13.14 -12.75 -28.03
CA LYS A 3 11.72 -12.57 -27.62
C LYS A 3 11.10 -13.82 -26.97
N PHE A 4 11.53 -15.01 -27.39
CA PHE A 4 11.04 -16.28 -26.84
C PHE A 4 11.57 -16.51 -25.42
N ILE A 5 12.86 -16.25 -25.21
CA ILE A 5 13.50 -16.32 -23.88
C ILE A 5 12.91 -15.28 -22.92
N LEU A 6 12.70 -14.04 -23.39
CA LEU A 6 12.05 -12.99 -22.59
C LEU A 6 10.60 -13.35 -22.20
N ASN A 7 9.87 -14.05 -23.08
CA ASN A 7 8.50 -14.51 -22.79
C ASN A 7 8.46 -15.68 -21.78
N LEU A 8 9.52 -16.50 -21.72
CA LEU A 8 9.63 -17.57 -20.71
C LEU A 8 9.74 -17.00 -19.30
N ILE A 9 10.55 -15.96 -19.12
CA ILE A 9 10.82 -15.30 -17.82
C ILE A 9 9.71 -14.31 -17.44
N SER A 10 8.93 -13.81 -18.41
CA SER A 10 7.86 -12.86 -18.15
C SER A 10 6.81 -13.40 -17.17
N PRO A 11 6.36 -12.61 -16.17
CA PRO A 11 5.28 -13.03 -15.28
C PRO A 11 3.90 -13.08 -15.98
N TYR A 12 3.81 -12.48 -17.17
CA TYR A 12 2.58 -12.37 -17.94
C TYR A 12 2.35 -13.61 -18.82
N VAL A 13 1.09 -14.03 -18.91
CA VAL A 13 0.60 -15.09 -19.80
C VAL A 13 0.12 -14.51 -21.12
N HIS A 14 -0.49 -13.31 -21.09
CA HIS A 14 -1.14 -12.70 -22.23
C HIS A 14 -0.75 -11.21 -22.34
N PRO A 15 -0.60 -10.63 -23.55
CA PRO A 15 -0.27 -9.20 -23.72
C PRO A 15 -1.26 -8.26 -23.03
N PHE A 16 -2.52 -8.69 -22.91
CA PHE A 16 -3.54 -7.94 -22.17
C PHE A 16 -3.24 -7.83 -20.67
N GLU A 17 -2.70 -8.89 -20.02
CA GLU A 17 -2.28 -8.80 -18.61
C GLU A 17 -1.23 -7.70 -18.44
N LYS A 18 -0.25 -7.62 -19.35
CA LYS A 18 0.77 -6.57 -19.32
C LYS A 18 0.18 -5.17 -19.52
N LYS A 19 -0.85 -5.04 -20.37
CA LYS A 19 -1.56 -3.77 -20.57
C LYS A 19 -2.33 -3.35 -19.31
N ALA A 20 -3.10 -4.27 -18.74
CA ALA A 20 -3.84 -4.06 -17.48
C ALA A 20 -2.88 -3.73 -16.33
N ASP A 21 -1.76 -4.46 -16.23
CA ASP A 21 -0.78 -4.22 -15.18
C ASP A 21 -0.16 -2.82 -15.26
N LYS A 22 0.25 -2.40 -16.45
CA LYS A 22 0.78 -1.05 -16.69
C LYS A 22 -0.24 0.03 -16.34
N PHE A 23 -1.50 -0.17 -16.75
CA PHE A 23 -2.59 0.73 -16.37
C PHE A 23 -2.69 0.85 -14.85
N PHE A 24 -2.78 -0.26 -14.12
CA PHE A 24 -2.91 -0.20 -12.66
C PHE A 24 -1.67 0.35 -11.94
N GLN A 25 -0.46 0.09 -12.44
CA GLN A 25 0.77 0.66 -11.88
C GLN A 25 0.84 2.18 -12.03
N SER A 26 0.23 2.72 -13.10
CA SER A 26 0.21 4.16 -13.38
C SER A 26 -0.69 4.95 -12.42
N ILE A 27 -1.65 4.29 -11.76
CA ILE A 27 -2.66 4.93 -10.92
C ILE A 27 -2.04 5.37 -9.58
N LYS A 28 -2.34 6.61 -9.23
CA LYS A 28 -1.96 7.28 -7.99
C LYS A 28 -3.21 7.86 -7.35
N SER A 29 -3.14 8.22 -6.06
CA SER A 29 -4.24 8.91 -5.37
C SER A 29 -4.58 10.28 -5.97
N THR A 30 -3.69 10.85 -6.79
CA THR A 30 -3.85 12.13 -7.49
C THR A 30 -4.23 11.98 -8.96
N SER A 31 -4.49 10.75 -9.43
CA SER A 31 -4.91 10.51 -10.81
C SER A 31 -6.30 11.12 -11.07
N ASN A 32 -6.55 11.63 -12.28
CA ASN A 32 -7.86 12.12 -12.71
C ASN A 32 -8.88 10.97 -12.75
N PRO A 33 -9.94 10.97 -11.93
CA PRO A 33 -10.89 9.86 -11.86
C PRO A 33 -11.58 9.52 -13.19
N GLU A 34 -11.99 10.54 -13.96
CA GLU A 34 -12.70 10.34 -15.23
C GLU A 34 -11.82 9.67 -16.28
N LYS A 35 -10.55 10.08 -16.35
CA LYS A 35 -9.58 9.42 -17.23
C LYS A 35 -9.36 7.96 -16.83
N VAL A 36 -9.21 7.69 -15.53
CA VAL A 36 -9.02 6.32 -15.03
C VAL A 36 -10.25 5.46 -15.32
N ARG A 37 -11.46 5.97 -15.11
CA ARG A 37 -12.72 5.28 -15.41
C ARG A 37 -12.85 4.97 -16.90
N SER A 38 -12.56 5.94 -17.77
CA SER A 38 -12.61 5.76 -19.23
C SER A 38 -11.62 4.69 -19.70
N GLU A 39 -10.36 4.74 -19.25
CA GLU A 39 -9.36 3.74 -19.58
C GLU A 39 -9.72 2.35 -19.03
N LEU A 40 -10.27 2.28 -17.81
CA LEU A 40 -10.75 1.04 -17.23
C LEU A 40 -11.88 0.45 -18.05
N GLN A 41 -12.87 1.26 -18.46
CA GLN A 41 -13.96 0.82 -19.30
C GLN A 41 -13.47 0.23 -20.64
N ILE A 42 -12.45 0.83 -21.25
CA ILE A 42 -11.80 0.28 -22.47
C ILE A 42 -11.19 -1.11 -22.19
N LEU A 43 -10.55 -1.30 -21.02
CA LEU A 43 -10.01 -2.60 -20.64
C LEU A 43 -11.14 -3.63 -20.41
N MET A 44 -12.19 -3.24 -19.68
CA MET A 44 -13.36 -4.09 -19.42
C MET A 44 -14.02 -4.54 -20.72
N SER A 45 -14.30 -3.60 -21.64
CA SER A 45 -14.88 -3.91 -22.96
C SER A 45 -14.04 -4.89 -23.77
N ARG A 46 -12.72 -4.84 -23.63
CA ARG A 46 -11.81 -5.68 -24.41
C ARG A 46 -11.74 -7.10 -23.86
N ASN A 47 -11.55 -7.27 -22.55
CA ASN A 47 -11.54 -8.59 -21.92
C ASN A 47 -11.66 -8.49 -20.39
N LEU A 48 -12.88 -8.30 -19.91
CA LEU A 48 -13.17 -8.19 -18.49
C LEU A 48 -12.76 -9.44 -17.68
N VAL A 49 -12.95 -10.65 -18.22
CA VAL A 49 -12.58 -11.88 -17.50
C VAL A 49 -11.07 -11.98 -17.25
N VAL A 50 -10.24 -11.69 -18.26
CA VAL A 50 -8.78 -11.66 -18.10
C VAL A 50 -8.36 -10.52 -17.17
N LEU A 51 -9.05 -9.38 -17.20
CA LEU A 51 -8.80 -8.25 -16.31
C LEU A 51 -9.01 -8.66 -14.85
N ASP A 52 -10.15 -9.27 -14.53
CA ASP A 52 -10.51 -9.72 -13.18
C ASP A 52 -9.55 -10.81 -12.69
N LEU A 53 -9.27 -11.84 -13.49
CA LEU A 53 -8.29 -12.87 -13.13
C LEU A 53 -6.89 -12.30 -12.85
N TRP A 54 -6.45 -11.31 -13.63
CA TRP A 54 -5.19 -10.63 -13.38
C TRP A 54 -5.21 -9.85 -12.07
N MET A 55 -6.31 -9.15 -11.78
CA MET A 55 -6.48 -8.42 -10.53
C MET A 55 -6.52 -9.34 -9.32
N GLU A 56 -7.21 -10.48 -9.38
CA GLU A 56 -7.20 -11.45 -8.29
C GLU A 56 -5.79 -11.98 -8.02
N LYS A 57 -5.05 -12.33 -9.09
CA LYS A 57 -3.66 -12.76 -8.95
C LYS A 57 -2.82 -11.69 -8.24
N LYS A 58 -2.97 -10.44 -8.66
CA LYS A 58 -2.11 -9.35 -8.23
C LYS A 58 -2.49 -8.81 -6.84
N TYR A 59 -3.78 -8.62 -6.58
CA TYR A 59 -4.29 -7.87 -5.43
C TYR A 59 -4.93 -8.73 -4.35
N LYS A 60 -5.44 -9.93 -4.68
CA LYS A 60 -5.89 -10.92 -3.69
C LYS A 60 -4.79 -11.94 -3.34
N GLY A 61 -3.74 -12.03 -4.15
CA GLY A 61 -2.57 -12.84 -3.84
C GLY A 61 -2.81 -14.34 -3.89
N TYR A 62 -3.83 -14.79 -4.61
CA TYR A 62 -4.16 -16.22 -4.71
C TYR A 62 -2.98 -17.05 -5.24
N LYS A 63 -2.58 -18.05 -4.45
CA LYS A 63 -1.42 -18.91 -4.75
C LYS A 63 -1.68 -19.83 -5.93
N TYR A 64 -2.92 -20.29 -6.12
CA TYR A 64 -3.30 -21.22 -7.19
C TYR A 64 -3.20 -20.60 -8.59
N LEU A 65 -3.31 -19.28 -8.73
CA LEU A 65 -3.24 -18.55 -10.01
C LEU A 65 -1.80 -18.45 -10.58
N LYS A 66 -1.10 -19.58 -10.69
CA LYS A 66 0.21 -19.70 -11.36
C LYS A 66 0.07 -19.44 -12.86
N LYS A 67 1.19 -19.10 -13.54
CA LYS A 67 1.22 -18.78 -14.99
C LYS A 67 0.52 -19.85 -15.85
N GLY A 68 0.80 -21.13 -15.60
CA GLY A 68 0.18 -22.24 -16.32
C GLY A 68 -1.32 -22.40 -16.05
N VAL A 69 -1.77 -22.11 -14.83
CA VAL A 69 -3.20 -22.16 -14.45
C VAL A 69 -3.98 -21.06 -15.16
N ARG A 70 -3.48 -19.82 -15.13
CA ARG A 70 -4.13 -18.70 -15.83
C ARG A 70 -4.19 -18.91 -17.34
N ARG A 71 -3.15 -19.50 -17.95
CA ARG A 71 -3.17 -19.87 -19.37
C ARG A 71 -4.33 -20.81 -19.70
N ARG A 72 -4.49 -21.89 -18.92
CA ARG A 72 -5.62 -22.81 -19.09
C ARG A 72 -6.97 -22.13 -18.90
N MET A 73 -7.09 -21.24 -17.92
CA MET A 73 -8.33 -20.46 -17.73
C MET A 73 -8.64 -19.58 -18.94
N TYR A 74 -7.63 -18.97 -19.58
CA TYR A 74 -7.85 -18.21 -20.81
C TYR A 74 -8.28 -19.10 -21.98
N GLU A 75 -7.70 -20.30 -22.10
CA GLU A 75 -8.16 -21.30 -23.08
C GLU A 75 -9.62 -21.70 -22.82
N ASN A 76 -9.99 -21.90 -21.54
CA ASN A 76 -11.37 -22.22 -21.15
C ASN A 76 -12.35 -21.08 -21.47
N VAL A 77 -11.95 -19.82 -21.31
CA VAL A 77 -12.75 -18.65 -21.71
C VAL A 77 -13.00 -18.67 -23.22
N GLU A 78 -12.00 -18.98 -24.04
CA GLU A 78 -12.18 -19.09 -25.50
C GLU A 78 -13.09 -20.27 -25.88
N MET A 79 -13.05 -21.38 -25.15
CA MET A 79 -14.02 -22.48 -25.33
C MET A 79 -15.45 -22.03 -24.99
N LEU A 80 -15.62 -21.36 -23.84
CA LEU A 80 -16.90 -20.82 -23.41
C LEU A 80 -17.46 -19.80 -24.43
N ASN A 81 -16.60 -18.98 -25.02
CA ASN A 81 -16.97 -18.04 -26.08
C ASN A 81 -17.54 -18.74 -27.31
N LYS A 82 -16.82 -19.75 -27.83
CA LYS A 82 -17.26 -20.52 -29.00
C LYS A 82 -18.57 -21.24 -28.73
N GLU A 83 -18.72 -21.81 -27.55
CA GLU A 83 -19.93 -22.50 -27.15
C GLU A 83 -21.12 -21.54 -27.04
N PHE A 84 -20.93 -20.37 -26.43
CA PHE A 84 -21.96 -19.35 -26.36
C PHE A 84 -22.37 -18.85 -27.75
N ASP A 85 -21.41 -18.64 -28.66
CA ASP A 85 -21.70 -18.20 -30.02
C ASP A 85 -22.56 -19.23 -30.77
N GLN A 86 -22.23 -20.52 -30.63
CA GLN A 86 -23.06 -21.61 -31.17
C GLN A 86 -24.45 -21.67 -30.52
N TYR A 87 -24.53 -21.42 -29.22
CA TYR A 87 -25.80 -21.36 -28.51
C TYR A 87 -26.70 -20.24 -29.05
N VAL A 88 -26.15 -19.04 -29.24
CA VAL A 88 -26.87 -17.88 -29.78
C VAL A 88 -27.39 -18.16 -31.19
N VAL A 89 -26.59 -18.79 -32.07
CA VAL A 89 -27.02 -19.12 -33.44
C VAL A 89 -28.17 -20.15 -33.45
N ARG A 90 -28.18 -21.10 -32.52
CA ARG A 90 -29.18 -22.18 -32.48
C ARG A 90 -30.46 -21.81 -31.73
N ARG A 91 -30.44 -20.75 -30.93
CA ARG A 91 -31.50 -20.39 -29.99
C ARG A 91 -32.24 -19.16 -30.50
N THR A 92 -33.53 -19.31 -30.77
CA THR A 92 -34.40 -18.16 -31.03
C THR A 92 -35.08 -17.76 -29.73
N VAL A 93 -35.03 -16.48 -29.38
CA VAL A 93 -35.80 -15.94 -28.26
C VAL A 93 -37.00 -15.18 -28.82
N LYS A 94 -38.19 -15.47 -28.30
CA LYS A 94 -39.41 -14.78 -28.74
C LYS A 94 -39.53 -13.47 -27.96
N LEU A 95 -39.38 -12.33 -28.65
CA LEU A 95 -39.45 -11.00 -28.02
C LEU A 95 -40.73 -10.79 -27.20
N ALA A 96 -41.87 -11.30 -27.68
CA ALA A 96 -43.14 -11.25 -26.96
C ALA A 96 -43.09 -11.94 -25.58
N GLN A 97 -42.33 -13.03 -25.44
CA GLN A 97 -42.16 -13.73 -24.16
C GLN A 97 -41.30 -12.91 -23.19
N ILE A 98 -40.21 -12.33 -23.68
CA ILE A 98 -39.36 -11.44 -22.87
C ILE A 98 -40.18 -10.23 -22.41
N ARG A 99 -40.94 -9.61 -23.32
CA ARG A 99 -41.83 -8.48 -23.02
C ARG A 99 -42.81 -8.84 -21.92
N GLY A 100 -43.55 -9.93 -22.07
CA GLY A 100 -44.50 -10.40 -21.05
C GLY A 100 -43.82 -10.67 -19.70
N GLN A 101 -42.60 -11.22 -19.70
CA GLN A 101 -41.84 -11.42 -18.45
C GLN A 101 -41.47 -10.09 -17.78
N ILE A 102 -40.98 -9.09 -18.52
CA ILE A 102 -40.64 -7.78 -17.99
C ILE A 102 -41.89 -7.06 -17.47
N GLU A 103 -42.96 -7.06 -18.26
CA GLU A 103 -44.24 -6.41 -17.91
C GLU A 103 -44.92 -7.07 -16.71
N SER A 104 -44.76 -8.39 -16.53
CA SER A 104 -45.27 -9.09 -15.33
C SER A 104 -44.61 -8.65 -14.03
N HIS A 105 -43.44 -8.01 -14.09
CA HIS A 105 -42.77 -7.38 -12.94
C HIS A 105 -43.11 -5.88 -12.80
N GLY A 106 -44.11 -5.40 -13.53
CA GLY A 106 -44.55 -3.99 -13.51
C GLY A 106 -43.58 -3.03 -14.17
N LEU A 107 -42.73 -3.53 -15.08
CA LEU A 107 -41.78 -2.71 -15.86
C LEU A 107 -42.30 -2.47 -17.27
N LYS A 108 -41.98 -1.31 -17.84
CA LYS A 108 -42.24 -1.03 -19.26
C LYS A 108 -41.12 -1.64 -20.10
N PHE A 109 -41.48 -2.38 -21.15
CA PHE A 109 -40.50 -2.88 -22.11
C PHE A 109 -39.89 -1.75 -22.94
N PRO A 110 -38.54 -1.56 -22.95
CA PRO A 110 -37.93 -0.47 -23.70
C PRO A 110 -37.67 -0.88 -25.15
N GLU A 111 -38.64 -0.58 -26.02
CA GLU A 111 -38.68 -0.98 -27.43
C GLU A 111 -37.38 -0.65 -28.20
N GLN A 112 -36.84 0.54 -27.96
CA GLN A 112 -35.62 1.04 -28.58
C GLN A 112 -34.37 0.19 -28.30
N PHE A 113 -34.42 -0.69 -27.30
CA PHE A 113 -33.32 -1.55 -26.88
C PHE A 113 -33.62 -3.05 -27.02
N SER A 114 -34.64 -3.41 -27.82
CA SER A 114 -35.08 -4.79 -28.04
C SER A 114 -33.95 -5.77 -28.34
N GLN A 115 -33.00 -5.42 -29.23
CA GLN A 115 -31.87 -6.28 -29.57
C GLN A 115 -30.90 -6.52 -28.39
N LYS A 116 -30.69 -5.50 -27.54
CA LYS A 116 -29.81 -5.61 -26.36
C LYS A 116 -30.46 -6.50 -25.29
N ILE A 117 -31.77 -6.34 -25.09
CA ILE A 117 -32.55 -7.17 -24.15
C ILE A 117 -32.64 -8.61 -24.64
N GLU A 118 -32.85 -8.84 -25.93
CA GLU A 118 -32.84 -10.18 -26.50
C GLU A 118 -31.49 -10.88 -26.24
N TYR A 119 -30.39 -10.17 -26.44
CA TYR A 119 -29.06 -10.69 -26.16
C TYR A 119 -28.82 -10.95 -24.67
N LEU A 120 -29.28 -10.07 -23.78
CA LEU A 120 -29.26 -10.31 -22.33
C LEU A 120 -30.07 -11.56 -21.96
N SER A 121 -31.25 -11.75 -22.56
CA SER A 121 -32.09 -12.94 -22.35
C SER A 121 -31.39 -14.22 -22.83
N LEU A 122 -30.64 -14.16 -23.94
CA LEU A 122 -29.79 -15.27 -24.40
C LEU A 122 -28.68 -15.59 -23.40
N ILE A 123 -27.99 -14.57 -22.86
CA ILE A 123 -26.97 -14.74 -21.81
C ILE A 123 -27.60 -15.39 -20.57
N MET A 124 -28.74 -14.87 -20.10
CA MET A 124 -29.50 -15.40 -18.96
C MET A 124 -29.87 -16.87 -19.18
N SER A 125 -30.40 -17.20 -20.36
CA SER A 125 -30.78 -18.57 -20.67
C SER A 125 -29.57 -19.51 -20.78
N TYR A 126 -28.42 -19.01 -21.22
CA TYR A 126 -27.18 -19.79 -21.33
C TYR A 126 -26.57 -20.07 -19.95
N LEU A 127 -26.51 -19.06 -19.09
CA LEU A 127 -25.95 -19.12 -17.74
C LEU A 127 -26.97 -19.51 -16.66
N ARG A 128 -28.13 -20.05 -17.05
CA ARG A 128 -29.19 -20.43 -16.12
C ARG A 128 -28.67 -21.44 -15.07
N PRO A 129 -28.85 -21.17 -13.76
CA PRO A 129 -28.41 -22.08 -12.70
C PRO A 129 -29.04 -23.47 -12.79
N GLY A 130 -28.32 -24.45 -12.27
CA GLY A 130 -28.72 -25.87 -12.20
C GLY A 130 -28.31 -26.68 -13.43
N LYS A 131 -28.23 -26.06 -14.62
CA LYS A 131 -27.78 -26.73 -15.85
C LYS A 131 -26.26 -26.70 -15.99
N ARG A 132 -25.72 -25.54 -16.38
CA ARG A 132 -24.30 -25.31 -16.69
C ARG A 132 -23.57 -24.53 -15.60
N TYR A 133 -24.34 -23.84 -14.78
CA TYR A 133 -23.87 -22.92 -13.79
C TYR A 133 -24.42 -23.30 -12.41
N GLU A 134 -23.61 -23.11 -11.37
CA GLU A 134 -23.97 -23.33 -9.98
C GLU A 134 -23.53 -22.13 -9.13
N TYR A 135 -24.48 -21.57 -8.38
CA TYR A 135 -24.21 -20.47 -7.47
C TYR A 135 -23.60 -21.01 -6.17
N LEU A 136 -22.47 -20.41 -5.79
CA LEU A 136 -21.81 -20.68 -4.52
C LEU A 136 -21.30 -19.36 -3.92
N VAL A 137 -21.80 -19.04 -2.72
CA VAL A 137 -21.35 -17.86 -1.95
C VAL A 137 -19.84 -17.96 -1.73
N SER A 138 -19.13 -16.84 -1.91
CA SER A 138 -17.67 -16.73 -1.73
C SER A 138 -16.86 -17.69 -2.61
N ALA A 139 -17.38 -18.09 -3.78
CA ALA A 139 -16.54 -18.73 -4.78
C ALA A 139 -15.48 -17.76 -5.31
N ASN A 140 -14.41 -18.29 -5.93
CA ASN A 140 -13.42 -17.50 -6.68
C ASN A 140 -13.56 -17.74 -8.19
N PHE A 141 -12.99 -16.83 -9.01
CA PHE A 141 -12.97 -17.00 -10.47
C PHE A 141 -12.29 -18.29 -10.93
N GLY A 142 -11.44 -18.90 -10.09
CA GLY A 142 -10.80 -20.16 -10.41
C GLY A 142 -11.80 -21.31 -10.58
N LYS A 143 -12.88 -21.31 -9.80
CA LYS A 143 -13.98 -22.27 -9.93
C LYS A 143 -14.92 -21.91 -11.09
N LEU A 144 -15.04 -20.62 -11.42
CA LEU A 144 -15.88 -20.15 -12.52
C LEU A 144 -15.31 -20.55 -13.89
N LEU A 145 -13.98 -20.56 -14.02
CA LEU A 145 -13.30 -20.72 -15.31
C LEU A 145 -12.57 -22.05 -15.46
N LYS A 146 -13.11 -23.09 -14.81
CA LYS A 146 -12.73 -24.48 -15.08
C LYS A 146 -13.14 -24.90 -16.49
N ASP A 147 -12.75 -26.11 -16.90
CA ASP A 147 -13.06 -26.64 -18.23
C ASP A 147 -14.59 -26.76 -18.40
N PRO A 148 -15.23 -25.90 -19.21
CA PRO A 148 -16.69 -25.83 -19.31
C PRO A 148 -17.28 -27.08 -19.97
N THR A 149 -16.45 -27.91 -20.60
CA THR A 149 -16.87 -29.16 -21.25
C THR A 149 -16.93 -30.34 -20.28
N LYS A 150 -16.33 -30.20 -19.09
CA LYS A 150 -16.21 -31.27 -18.09
C LYS A 150 -16.84 -30.93 -16.76
N GLU A 151 -16.85 -29.66 -16.39
CA GLU A 151 -17.27 -29.19 -15.08
C GLU A 151 -18.30 -28.06 -15.22
N LYS A 152 -19.19 -27.94 -14.23
CA LYS A 152 -20.08 -26.78 -14.12
C LYS A 152 -19.27 -25.53 -13.78
N LEU A 153 -19.72 -24.40 -14.29
CA LEU A 153 -19.20 -23.09 -13.92
C LEU A 153 -19.72 -22.75 -12.52
N ILE A 154 -18.82 -22.48 -11.56
CA ILE A 154 -19.22 -22.16 -10.18
C ILE A 154 -18.75 -20.75 -9.84
N GLY A 155 -19.64 -19.88 -9.38
CA GLY A 155 -19.27 -18.51 -9.02
C GLY A 155 -20.15 -17.90 -7.94
N ASP A 156 -19.72 -16.77 -7.40
CA ASP A 156 -20.54 -15.91 -6.55
C ASP A 156 -21.29 -14.84 -7.37
N CYS A 157 -22.05 -13.96 -6.71
CA CYS A 157 -22.84 -12.94 -7.39
C CYS A 157 -21.96 -12.01 -8.26
N ASN A 158 -20.84 -11.54 -7.73
CA ASN A 158 -19.95 -10.63 -8.43
C ASN A 158 -19.32 -11.29 -9.65
N GLN A 159 -18.90 -12.55 -9.54
CA GLN A 159 -18.32 -13.34 -10.63
C GLN A 159 -19.30 -13.61 -11.77
N ILE A 160 -20.54 -13.93 -11.45
CA ILE A 160 -21.56 -14.11 -12.49
C ILE A 160 -21.83 -12.79 -13.19
N VAL A 161 -21.96 -11.71 -12.42
CA VAL A 161 -22.17 -10.36 -12.97
C VAL A 161 -21.00 -9.98 -13.89
N THR A 162 -19.77 -10.31 -13.53
CA THR A 162 -18.60 -10.19 -14.42
C THR A 162 -18.79 -11.00 -15.71
N LEU A 163 -19.20 -12.27 -15.61
CA LEU A 163 -19.36 -13.12 -16.79
C LEU A 163 -20.48 -12.64 -17.72
N TYR A 164 -21.60 -12.18 -17.16
CA TYR A 164 -22.69 -11.55 -17.92
C TYR A 164 -22.19 -10.30 -18.65
N THR A 165 -21.50 -9.42 -17.92
CA THR A 165 -20.93 -8.18 -18.48
C THR A 165 -19.95 -8.48 -19.59
N TYR A 166 -19.10 -9.50 -19.41
CA TYR A 166 -18.14 -9.95 -20.42
C TYR A 166 -18.84 -10.48 -21.67
N LEU A 167 -19.82 -11.38 -21.54
CA LEU A 167 -20.54 -11.91 -22.70
C LEU A 167 -21.31 -10.79 -23.42
N TYR A 168 -21.91 -9.86 -22.68
CA TYR A 168 -22.56 -8.68 -23.24
C TYR A 168 -21.57 -7.80 -24.01
N SER A 169 -20.37 -7.58 -23.45
CA SER A 169 -19.31 -6.75 -24.05
C SER A 169 -18.81 -7.22 -25.40
N ARG A 170 -19.05 -8.50 -25.74
CA ARG A 170 -18.68 -9.08 -27.03
C ARG A 170 -19.53 -8.55 -28.18
N LYS A 171 -20.72 -7.99 -27.90
CA LYS A 171 -21.64 -7.43 -28.90
C LYS A 171 -21.97 -5.96 -28.68
N PHE A 172 -22.03 -5.50 -27.43
CA PHE A 172 -22.49 -4.17 -27.09
C PHE A 172 -21.54 -3.46 -26.09
N PRO A 173 -21.57 -2.12 -25.99
CA PRO A 173 -20.72 -1.40 -25.05
C PRO A 173 -21.04 -1.74 -23.59
N VAL A 174 -20.02 -2.02 -22.76
CA VAL A 174 -20.23 -2.30 -21.33
C VAL A 174 -20.87 -1.14 -20.57
N SER A 175 -20.72 0.10 -21.04
CA SER A 175 -21.34 1.29 -20.44
C SER A 175 -22.86 1.32 -20.52
N ASP A 176 -23.44 0.47 -21.37
CA ASP A 176 -24.88 0.24 -21.36
C ASP A 176 -25.36 -0.33 -20.03
N LEU A 177 -24.50 -1.11 -19.36
CA LEU A 177 -24.79 -1.77 -18.11
C LEU A 177 -24.39 -0.89 -16.92
N LYS A 178 -25.10 -1.09 -15.83
CA LYS A 178 -24.80 -0.56 -14.50
C LYS A 178 -24.83 -1.72 -13.50
N ILE A 179 -24.27 -1.50 -12.32
CA ILE A 179 -24.52 -2.39 -11.18
C ILE A 179 -25.54 -1.74 -10.26
N LYS A 180 -26.44 -2.53 -9.70
CA LYS A 180 -27.31 -2.10 -8.61
C LYS A 180 -26.88 -2.83 -7.34
N ILE A 181 -26.53 -2.06 -6.32
CA ILE A 181 -26.12 -2.53 -5.00
C ILE A 181 -27.38 -2.74 -4.17
N LEU A 182 -27.62 -3.98 -3.78
CA LEU A 182 -28.71 -4.42 -2.94
C LEU A 182 -28.14 -4.85 -1.58
N PRO A 183 -28.94 -4.92 -0.51
CA PRO A 183 -28.47 -5.45 0.77
C PRO A 183 -27.85 -6.85 0.60
N LYS A 184 -26.54 -6.96 0.84
CA LYS A 184 -25.73 -8.19 0.69
C LYS A 184 -25.65 -8.78 -0.72
N HIS A 185 -26.07 -8.05 -1.75
CA HIS A 185 -26.19 -8.60 -3.10
C HIS A 185 -25.91 -7.56 -4.19
N VAL A 186 -25.52 -8.01 -5.38
CA VAL A 186 -25.29 -7.16 -6.55
C VAL A 186 -25.97 -7.78 -7.74
N CYS A 187 -26.78 -6.99 -8.44
CA CYS A 187 -27.37 -7.37 -9.71
C CYS A 187 -26.93 -6.41 -10.84
N LEU A 188 -27.13 -6.82 -12.08
CA LEU A 188 -26.97 -5.93 -13.22
C LEU A 188 -28.19 -5.06 -13.39
N HIS A 189 -28.00 -3.87 -13.93
CA HIS A 189 -29.06 -2.92 -14.24
C HIS A 189 -28.92 -2.40 -15.66
N PHE A 190 -30.01 -2.42 -16.43
CA PHE A 190 -30.08 -1.96 -17.81
C PHE A 190 -31.41 -1.26 -18.05
N GLU A 191 -31.38 0.06 -18.31
CA GLU A 191 -32.55 0.83 -18.77
C GLU A 191 -33.82 0.63 -17.92
N GLY A 192 -33.67 0.66 -16.59
CA GLY A 192 -34.79 0.48 -15.65
C GLY A 192 -35.09 -0.98 -15.28
N ILE A 193 -34.43 -1.95 -15.92
CA ILE A 193 -34.61 -3.38 -15.68
C ILE A 193 -33.44 -3.91 -14.88
N ASP A 194 -33.72 -4.65 -13.81
CA ASP A 194 -32.69 -5.37 -13.05
C ASP A 194 -32.57 -6.80 -13.57
N ILE A 195 -31.34 -7.27 -13.76
CA ILE A 195 -31.04 -8.65 -14.14
C ILE A 195 -30.43 -9.35 -12.94
N GLU A 196 -31.22 -10.23 -12.33
CA GLU A 196 -30.77 -11.11 -11.25
C GLU A 196 -29.94 -12.24 -11.85
N ALA A 197 -28.63 -12.06 -11.83
CA ALA A 197 -27.69 -12.94 -12.48
C ALA A 197 -27.63 -14.31 -11.78
N THR A 198 -27.90 -14.37 -10.47
CA THR A 198 -27.81 -15.62 -9.70
C THR A 198 -28.94 -16.60 -9.97
N ASN A 199 -30.10 -16.14 -10.48
CA ASN A 199 -31.23 -16.98 -10.82
C ASN A 199 -31.67 -16.85 -12.30
N ALA A 200 -31.00 -15.96 -13.06
CA ALA A 200 -31.26 -15.65 -14.46
C ALA A 200 -32.69 -15.13 -14.73
N THR A 201 -33.15 -14.16 -13.96
CA THR A 201 -34.48 -13.53 -14.13
C THR A 201 -34.43 -12.01 -14.17
N PHE A 202 -35.49 -11.40 -14.69
CA PHE A 202 -35.70 -9.94 -14.66
C PHE A 202 -36.43 -9.56 -13.38
N HIS A 203 -36.02 -8.46 -12.77
CA HIS A 203 -36.61 -7.93 -11.54
C HIS A 203 -36.76 -6.41 -11.60
N HIS A 204 -37.54 -5.89 -10.65
CA HIS A 204 -37.64 -4.47 -10.34
C HIS A 204 -37.44 -4.27 -8.84
N TYR A 205 -36.19 -4.30 -8.39
CA TYR A 205 -35.87 -4.09 -6.98
C TYR A 205 -36.10 -2.62 -6.61
N LYS A 206 -37.07 -2.38 -5.72
CA LYS A 206 -37.40 -1.06 -5.17
C LYS A 206 -36.46 -0.67 -4.03
N ASP A 207 -36.09 -1.65 -3.20
CA ASP A 207 -35.16 -1.46 -2.09
C ASP A 207 -33.73 -1.72 -2.57
N PHE A 208 -32.97 -0.64 -2.78
CA PHE A 208 -31.57 -0.70 -3.17
C PHE A 208 -30.79 0.46 -2.55
N GLU A 209 -29.49 0.27 -2.40
CA GLU A 209 -28.61 1.30 -1.84
C GLU A 209 -28.18 2.27 -2.93
N TYR A 210 -27.67 1.73 -4.06
CA TYR A 210 -27.11 2.53 -5.14
C TYR A 210 -27.30 1.89 -6.51
N ILE A 211 -27.44 2.70 -7.56
CA ILE A 211 -27.21 2.30 -8.95
C ILE A 211 -25.95 3.00 -9.42
N LEU A 212 -24.94 2.22 -9.78
CA LEU A 212 -23.60 2.72 -10.05
C LEU A 212 -23.10 2.32 -11.44
N PRO A 213 -22.13 3.06 -12.03
CA PRO A 213 -21.51 2.67 -13.29
C PRO A 213 -20.93 1.25 -13.24
N ILE A 214 -20.91 0.53 -14.37
CA ILE A 214 -20.39 -0.84 -14.43
C ILE A 214 -18.94 -0.98 -13.93
N THR A 215 -18.15 0.10 -14.00
CA THR A 215 -16.76 0.12 -13.51
C THR A 215 -16.64 -0.11 -12.00
N GLU A 216 -17.70 0.10 -11.22
CA GLU A 216 -17.74 -0.25 -9.79
C GLU A 216 -17.70 -1.76 -9.54
N LEU A 217 -17.98 -2.58 -10.55
CA LEU A 217 -17.76 -4.02 -10.43
C LEU A 217 -16.29 -4.32 -10.07
N ILE A 218 -15.36 -3.49 -10.53
CA ILE A 218 -13.95 -3.63 -10.23
C ILE A 218 -13.62 -3.19 -8.79
N SER A 219 -14.16 -2.05 -8.33
CA SER A 219 -13.91 -1.59 -6.95
C SER A 219 -14.51 -2.56 -5.93
N THR A 220 -15.72 -3.06 -6.19
CA THR A 220 -16.37 -4.09 -5.35
C THR A 220 -15.53 -5.37 -5.31
N ASN A 221 -15.11 -5.91 -6.45
CA ASN A 221 -14.24 -7.09 -6.51
C ASN A 221 -12.87 -6.92 -5.81
N LEU A 222 -12.30 -5.71 -5.83
CA LEU A 222 -11.03 -5.43 -5.17
C LEU A 222 -11.18 -5.29 -3.65
N LEU A 223 -12.31 -4.78 -3.17
CA LEU A 223 -12.55 -4.56 -1.75
C LEU A 223 -13.12 -5.81 -1.07
N ASP A 224 -13.77 -6.68 -1.83
CA ASP A 224 -14.20 -7.98 -1.35
C ASP A 224 -12.99 -8.89 -1.08
N VAL A 225 -12.78 -9.19 0.20
CA VAL A 225 -11.69 -10.03 0.73
C VAL A 225 -12.20 -11.32 1.35
N THR A 226 -13.51 -11.57 1.27
CA THR A 226 -14.15 -12.70 1.97
C THR A 226 -14.10 -13.97 1.14
N ASP A 227 -12.89 -14.51 0.97
CA ASP A 227 -12.71 -15.87 0.46
C ASP A 227 -11.92 -16.70 1.47
N ASP A 228 -12.64 -17.14 2.51
CA ASP A 228 -12.11 -17.99 3.58
C ASP A 228 -11.77 -19.40 3.07
N THR A 229 -12.14 -19.73 1.83
CA THR A 229 -11.99 -21.08 1.26
C THR A 229 -10.66 -21.33 0.57
N GLU A 230 -9.88 -20.29 0.26
CA GLU A 230 -8.63 -20.41 -0.48
C GLU A 230 -7.40 -19.98 0.33
N GLN A 231 -6.28 -20.67 0.09
CA GLN A 231 -5.00 -20.25 0.64
C GLN A 231 -4.51 -18.97 -0.04
N THR A 232 -4.72 -17.85 0.63
CA THR A 232 -4.06 -16.58 0.28
C THR A 232 -2.59 -16.63 0.72
N GLY A 233 -1.73 -15.94 -0.03
CA GLY A 233 -0.39 -15.61 0.45
C GLY A 233 -0.43 -14.43 1.40
N GLU A 234 0.68 -14.20 2.11
CA GLU A 234 0.90 -12.88 2.70
C GLU A 234 0.91 -11.86 1.56
N ILE A 235 -0.11 -11.00 1.53
CA ILE A 235 -0.20 -9.94 0.54
C ILE A 235 0.76 -8.84 1.00
N ASP A 236 1.73 -8.47 0.16
CA ASP A 236 2.60 -7.32 0.44
C ASP A 236 1.72 -6.11 0.81
N PRO A 237 1.91 -5.49 2.00
CA PRO A 237 1.13 -4.32 2.40
C PRO A 237 1.16 -3.16 1.37
N ARG A 238 2.20 -3.08 0.53
CA ARG A 238 2.24 -2.13 -0.60
C ARG A 238 1.19 -2.45 -1.67
N THR A 239 0.91 -3.72 -1.91
CA THR A 239 -0.15 -4.19 -2.80
C THR A 239 -1.52 -3.81 -2.26
N VAL A 240 -1.73 -3.92 -0.94
CA VAL A 240 -2.98 -3.49 -0.28
C VAL A 240 -3.21 -1.98 -0.48
N VAL A 241 -2.18 -1.15 -0.28
CA VAL A 241 -2.25 0.28 -0.58
C VAL A 241 -2.56 0.54 -2.05
N LYS A 242 -1.91 -0.18 -2.97
CA LYS A 242 -2.16 -0.01 -4.41
C LYS A 242 -3.60 -0.38 -4.79
N ARG A 243 -4.14 -1.44 -4.20
CA ARG A 243 -5.55 -1.84 -4.33
C ARG A 243 -6.48 -0.74 -3.84
N ALA A 244 -6.23 -0.19 -2.65
CA ALA A 244 -7.04 0.88 -2.09
C ALA A 244 -6.94 2.19 -2.90
N GLN A 245 -5.76 2.53 -3.44
CA GLN A 245 -5.58 3.67 -4.35
C GLN A 245 -6.39 3.51 -5.63
N LEU A 246 -6.42 2.29 -6.19
CA LEU A 246 -7.21 1.97 -7.37
C LEU A 246 -8.71 2.10 -7.08
N ALA A 247 -9.20 1.46 -6.01
CA ALA A 247 -10.60 1.56 -5.59
C ALA A 247 -10.99 3.02 -5.35
N PHE A 248 -10.14 3.80 -4.68
CA PHE A 248 -10.34 5.24 -4.49
C PHE A 248 -10.44 5.98 -5.82
N ALA A 249 -9.56 5.72 -6.79
CA ALA A 249 -9.53 6.43 -8.06
C ALA A 249 -10.77 6.16 -8.94
N ILE A 250 -11.38 4.97 -8.85
CA ILE A 250 -12.49 4.58 -9.73
C ILE A 250 -13.86 4.69 -9.06
N SER A 251 -13.92 4.53 -7.73
CA SER A 251 -15.20 4.45 -7.05
C SER A 251 -15.86 5.81 -6.84
N SER A 252 -17.17 5.82 -7.01
CA SER A 252 -18.13 6.87 -6.70
C SER A 252 -18.51 6.87 -5.22
N MET A 253 -18.32 5.77 -4.50
CA MET A 253 -18.54 5.67 -3.04
C MET A 253 -17.34 6.24 -2.26
N ARG A 254 -17.08 7.54 -2.43
CA ARG A 254 -15.83 8.21 -2.02
C ARG A 254 -15.50 8.02 -0.54
N GLU A 255 -16.47 8.15 0.36
CA GLU A 255 -16.22 7.99 1.79
C GLU A 255 -15.73 6.59 2.17
N LEU A 256 -16.35 5.54 1.63
CA LEU A 256 -16.00 4.15 1.91
C LEU A 256 -14.57 3.85 1.44
N VAL A 257 -14.25 4.23 0.20
CA VAL A 257 -12.93 3.97 -0.37
C VAL A 257 -11.83 4.84 0.24
N GLU A 258 -12.17 6.04 0.72
CA GLU A 258 -11.25 6.89 1.47
C GLU A 258 -10.89 6.29 2.84
N ARG A 259 -11.88 5.79 3.59
CA ARG A 259 -11.63 5.08 4.85
C ARG A 259 -10.71 3.87 4.63
N ASN A 260 -10.97 3.08 3.59
CA ASN A 260 -10.13 1.94 3.22
C ASN A 260 -8.71 2.35 2.82
N LEU A 261 -8.55 3.44 2.07
CA LEU A 261 -7.25 3.98 1.70
C LEU A 261 -6.47 4.47 2.92
N LYS A 262 -7.13 5.18 3.84
CA LYS A 262 -6.54 5.64 5.11
C LYS A 262 -6.04 4.46 5.95
N ALA A 263 -6.88 3.44 6.14
CA ALA A 263 -6.50 2.22 6.86
C ALA A 263 -5.30 1.52 6.19
N ALA A 264 -5.29 1.41 4.86
CA ALA A 264 -4.18 0.80 4.13
C ALA A 264 -2.86 1.58 4.31
N TYR A 265 -2.88 2.91 4.22
CA TYR A 265 -1.68 3.73 4.49
C TYR A 265 -1.19 3.59 5.93
N GLN A 266 -2.09 3.57 6.91
CA GLN A 266 -1.74 3.43 8.32
C GLN A 266 -1.05 2.08 8.57
N ASN A 267 -1.65 0.99 8.09
CA ASN A 267 -1.12 -0.36 8.24
C ASN A 267 0.25 -0.53 7.55
N LEU A 268 0.41 0.06 6.35
CA LEU A 268 1.70 0.06 5.65
C LEU A 268 2.75 0.90 6.41
N GLY A 269 2.37 2.06 6.93
CA GLY A 269 3.23 2.91 7.75
C GLY A 269 3.74 2.18 9.00
N ILE A 270 2.84 1.51 9.73
CA ILE A 270 3.19 0.68 10.89
C ILE A 270 4.13 -0.46 10.50
N THR A 271 3.83 -1.16 9.40
CA THR A 271 4.69 -2.25 8.89
C THR A 271 6.10 -1.76 8.57
N MET A 272 6.22 -0.61 7.89
CA MET A 272 7.52 -0.03 7.53
C MET A 272 8.29 0.43 8.77
N MET A 273 7.61 0.98 9.77
CA MET A 273 8.20 1.36 11.05
C MET A 273 8.75 0.14 11.79
N ASN A 274 8.00 -0.96 11.86
CA ASN A 274 8.43 -2.21 12.48
C ASN A 274 9.65 -2.82 11.76
N LYS A 275 9.70 -2.68 10.42
CA LYS A 275 10.86 -3.07 9.59
C LYS A 275 12.02 -2.05 9.64
N LYS A 276 11.97 -1.05 10.53
CA LYS A 276 12.97 0.03 10.67
C LYS A 276 13.20 0.85 9.40
N ASN A 277 12.24 0.82 8.46
CA ASN A 277 12.22 1.67 7.27
C ASN A 277 11.44 2.95 7.58
N PHE A 278 12.07 3.81 8.38
CA PHE A 278 11.42 4.99 8.95
C PHE A 278 11.03 6.04 7.91
N ASP A 279 11.83 6.22 6.85
CA ASP A 279 11.49 7.19 5.79
C ASP A 279 10.20 6.80 5.07
N SER A 280 10.03 5.51 4.77
CA SER A 280 8.79 5.01 4.16
C SER A 280 7.61 5.12 5.14
N ALA A 281 7.82 4.82 6.42
CA ALA A 281 6.78 4.94 7.43
C ALA A 281 6.26 6.39 7.55
N ILE A 282 7.18 7.34 7.70
CA ILE A 282 6.88 8.77 7.79
C ILE A 282 6.14 9.25 6.54
N PHE A 283 6.60 8.87 5.34
CA PHE A 283 5.93 9.21 4.09
C PHE A 283 4.44 8.79 4.09
N PHE A 284 4.11 7.58 4.56
CA PHE A 284 2.72 7.12 4.59
C PHE A 284 1.90 7.80 5.70
N PHE A 285 2.48 8.10 6.86
CA PHE A 285 1.79 8.88 7.89
C PHE A 285 1.57 10.35 7.47
N GLU A 286 2.48 10.95 6.70
CA GLU A 286 2.30 12.27 6.09
C GLU A 286 1.14 12.26 5.09
N LYS A 287 0.95 11.18 4.32
CA LYS A 287 -0.23 11.03 3.45
C LYS A 287 -1.55 10.98 4.21
N LEU A 288 -1.54 10.60 5.49
CA LEU A 288 -2.70 10.61 6.37
C LEU A 288 -2.90 11.96 7.07
N GLY A 289 -1.87 12.81 7.13
CA GLY A 289 -1.85 13.97 8.02
C GLY A 289 -1.73 13.60 9.51
N ASP A 290 -1.34 12.37 9.83
CA ASP A 290 -1.29 11.84 11.20
C ASP A 290 0.00 12.30 11.92
N GLN A 291 -0.06 13.49 12.52
CA GLN A 291 1.08 14.10 13.21
C GLN A 291 1.57 13.28 14.41
N GLU A 292 0.68 12.54 15.08
CA GLU A 292 1.06 11.69 16.19
C GLU A 292 1.94 10.53 15.71
N MET A 293 1.50 9.81 14.67
CA MET A 293 2.27 8.70 14.11
C MET A 293 3.56 9.16 13.43
N ILE A 294 3.58 10.37 12.82
CA ILE A 294 4.82 10.98 12.31
C ILE A 294 5.82 11.21 13.45
N ARG A 295 5.39 11.81 14.57
CA ARG A 295 6.26 12.03 15.74
C ARG A 295 6.76 10.72 16.33
N LYS A 296 5.89 9.71 16.46
CA LYS A 296 6.24 8.38 16.94
C LYS A 296 7.27 7.69 16.04
N ALA A 297 7.09 7.75 14.72
CA ALA A 297 8.05 7.21 13.76
C ALA A 297 9.40 7.93 13.84
N CYS A 298 9.41 9.26 13.95
CA CYS A 298 10.64 10.05 14.14
C CYS A 298 11.34 9.69 15.46
N HIS A 299 10.60 9.55 16.56
CA HIS A 299 11.14 9.15 17.84
C HIS A 299 11.84 7.78 17.76
N ASN A 300 11.16 6.78 17.19
CA ASN A 300 11.71 5.44 17.00
C ASN A 300 12.95 5.44 16.08
N ALA A 301 12.93 6.24 15.02
CA ALA A 301 14.06 6.42 14.12
C ALA A 301 15.27 7.01 14.85
N ALA A 302 15.06 8.05 15.63
CA ALA A 302 16.10 8.71 16.41
C ALA A 302 16.77 7.74 17.39
N ILE A 303 15.99 6.97 18.16
CA ILE A 303 16.51 5.94 19.06
C ILE A 303 17.30 4.87 18.29
N HIS A 304 16.74 4.36 17.18
CA HIS A 304 17.42 3.34 16.38
C HIS A 304 18.79 3.82 15.87
N TYR A 305 18.84 5.04 15.32
CA TYR A 305 20.08 5.61 14.80
C TYR A 305 21.06 6.02 15.89
N LEU A 306 20.57 6.42 17.06
CA LEU A 306 21.39 6.68 18.24
C LEU A 306 22.10 5.41 18.68
N ASN A 307 21.36 4.31 18.86
CA ASN A 307 21.91 3.01 19.27
C ASN A 307 22.87 2.43 18.22
N SER A 308 22.69 2.79 16.95
CA SER A 308 23.58 2.38 15.85
C SER A 308 24.79 3.31 15.67
N GLY A 309 24.98 4.32 16.52
CA GLY A 309 26.08 5.30 16.44
C GLY A 309 25.99 6.29 15.27
N LYS A 310 24.86 6.32 14.53
CA LYS A 310 24.61 7.19 13.38
C LYS A 310 24.05 8.55 13.85
N LEU A 311 24.86 9.28 14.61
CA LEU A 311 24.43 10.46 15.37
C LEU A 311 23.80 11.58 14.54
N LYS A 312 24.29 11.86 13.32
CA LYS A 312 23.69 12.88 12.43
C LYS A 312 22.23 12.54 12.05
N LYS A 313 21.96 11.26 11.77
CA LYS A 313 20.58 10.80 11.49
C LYS A 313 19.73 10.85 12.75
N ALA A 314 20.28 10.43 13.89
CA ALA A 314 19.58 10.48 15.16
C ALA A 314 19.15 11.92 15.51
N GLU A 315 20.03 12.90 15.30
CA GLU A 315 19.74 14.33 15.52
C GLU A 315 18.63 14.84 14.61
N PHE A 316 18.69 14.52 13.32
CA PHE A 316 17.64 14.88 12.35
C PHE A 316 16.25 14.41 12.79
N TYR A 317 16.10 13.13 13.14
CA TYR A 317 14.78 12.62 13.55
C TYR A 317 14.39 13.07 14.97
N ALA A 318 15.33 13.26 15.89
CA ALA A 318 15.03 13.81 17.22
C ALA A 318 14.47 15.24 17.11
N GLY A 319 15.01 16.03 16.17
CA GLY A 319 14.48 17.32 15.77
C GLY A 319 13.00 17.26 15.39
N ARG A 320 12.67 16.34 14.48
CA ARG A 320 11.30 16.15 13.96
C ARG A 320 10.34 15.52 14.96
N ALA A 321 10.83 14.71 15.90
CA ALA A 321 10.01 14.07 16.93
C ALA A 321 9.44 15.07 17.95
N GLY A 322 10.07 16.23 18.12
CA GLY A 322 9.67 17.25 19.10
C GLY A 322 9.99 16.87 20.56
N SER A 323 10.83 15.85 20.79
CA SER A 323 11.22 15.41 22.14
C SER A 323 12.54 16.05 22.54
N GLU A 324 12.50 16.97 23.51
CA GLU A 324 13.71 17.63 24.04
C GLU A 324 14.64 16.66 24.75
N ASP A 325 14.12 15.69 25.50
CA ASP A 325 14.95 14.69 26.17
C ASP A 325 15.73 13.81 25.18
N LEU A 326 15.11 13.47 24.05
CA LEU A 326 15.76 12.73 22.99
C LEU A 326 16.84 13.57 22.31
N LYS A 327 16.58 14.86 22.05
CA LYS A 327 17.61 15.79 21.52
C LYS A 327 18.79 15.92 22.47
N LYS A 328 18.54 16.06 23.78
CA LYS A 328 19.58 16.09 24.82
C LYS A 328 20.39 14.79 24.82
N SER A 329 19.72 13.65 24.72
CA SER A 329 20.36 12.32 24.68
C SER A 329 21.27 12.16 23.46
N VAL A 330 20.83 12.59 22.27
CA VAL A 330 21.65 12.57 21.04
C VAL A 330 22.85 13.51 21.19
N THR A 331 22.62 14.73 21.68
CA THR A 331 23.66 15.74 21.91
C THR A 331 24.73 15.24 22.89
N ARG A 332 24.31 14.62 24.00
CA ARG A 332 25.20 14.01 24.98
C ARG A 332 26.08 12.93 24.33
N ASN A 333 25.49 12.06 23.50
CA ASN A 333 26.24 11.00 22.80
C ASN A 333 27.25 11.55 21.77
N GLN A 334 26.93 12.67 21.11
CA GLN A 334 27.88 13.39 20.26
C GLN A 334 29.07 13.92 21.08
N GLY A 335 28.80 14.55 22.23
CA GLY A 335 29.82 14.98 23.18
C GLY A 335 30.69 13.82 23.66
N VAL A 336 30.09 12.70 24.06
CA VAL A 336 30.81 11.50 24.53
C VAL A 336 31.71 10.92 23.44
N LYS A 337 31.23 10.87 22.18
CA LYS A 337 32.05 10.40 21.06
C LYS A 337 33.29 11.27 20.86
N LEU A 338 33.13 12.59 20.86
CA LEU A 338 34.23 13.55 20.73
C LEU A 338 35.19 13.50 21.92
N TYR A 339 34.65 13.32 23.13
CA TYR A 339 35.44 13.15 24.35
C TYR A 339 36.34 11.91 24.25
N LYS A 340 35.79 10.76 23.84
CA LYS A 340 36.56 9.53 23.62
C LYS A 340 37.63 9.67 22.53
N GLN A 341 37.40 10.53 21.55
CA GLN A 341 38.38 10.88 20.50
C GLN A 341 39.43 11.92 20.95
N GLY A 342 39.40 12.36 22.21
CA GLY A 342 40.33 13.36 22.74
C GLY A 342 40.06 14.79 22.29
N SER A 343 38.95 15.04 21.58
CA SER A 343 38.52 16.34 21.07
C SER A 343 37.74 17.12 22.14
N TYR A 344 38.37 17.37 23.28
CA TYR A 344 37.69 17.88 24.48
C TYR A 344 37.04 19.26 24.31
N ASN A 345 37.63 20.17 23.52
CA ASN A 345 37.03 21.48 23.25
C ASN A 345 35.70 21.34 22.52
N LYS A 346 35.65 20.52 21.47
CA LYS A 346 34.40 20.25 20.73
C LYS A 346 33.40 19.52 21.62
N ALA A 347 33.84 18.52 22.39
CA ALA A 347 32.95 17.81 23.32
C ALA A 347 32.33 18.75 24.37
N LEU A 348 33.10 19.71 24.88
CA LEU A 348 32.64 20.75 25.81
C LEU A 348 31.47 21.56 25.26
N GLU A 349 31.50 21.94 23.98
CA GLU A 349 30.41 22.67 23.32
C GLU A 349 29.09 21.88 23.39
N TYR A 350 29.13 20.56 23.12
CA TYR A 350 27.95 19.69 23.20
C TYR A 350 27.44 19.56 24.63
N PHE A 351 28.31 19.37 25.63
CA PHE A 351 27.88 19.21 27.03
C PHE A 351 27.34 20.50 27.64
N LYS A 352 27.95 21.65 27.31
CA LYS A 352 27.43 22.97 27.72
C LYS A 352 26.05 23.24 27.14
N ARG A 353 25.81 22.88 25.86
CA ARG A 353 24.52 23.05 25.19
C ARG A 353 23.35 22.36 25.93
N ILE A 354 23.63 21.31 26.69
CA ILE A 354 22.61 20.53 27.43
C ILE A 354 22.70 20.68 28.95
N GLY A 355 23.58 21.55 29.47
CA GLY A 355 23.79 21.73 30.91
C GLY A 355 24.34 20.49 31.63
N ASP A 356 25.15 19.67 30.97
CA ASP A 356 25.74 18.45 31.55
C ASP A 356 27.04 18.78 32.30
N ASP A 357 26.90 19.45 33.45
CA ASP A 357 28.02 20.00 34.24
C ASP A 357 29.08 18.94 34.61
N GLY A 358 28.64 17.71 34.89
CA GLY A 358 29.56 16.60 35.17
C GLY A 358 30.49 16.31 34.01
N MET A 359 29.96 16.24 32.78
CA MET A 359 30.78 16.03 31.58
C MET A 359 31.57 17.28 31.17
N VAL A 360 31.07 18.48 31.46
CA VAL A 360 31.84 19.73 31.30
C VAL A 360 33.09 19.70 32.17
N LYS A 361 32.95 19.36 33.46
CA LYS A 361 34.09 19.19 34.38
C LYS A 361 35.03 18.08 33.92
N ALA A 362 34.50 16.95 33.45
CA ALA A 362 35.31 15.86 32.89
C ALA A 362 36.15 16.31 31.68
N CYS A 363 35.59 17.13 30.79
CA CYS A 363 36.32 17.75 29.69
C CYS A 363 37.47 18.64 30.18
N TYR A 364 37.24 19.48 31.19
CA TYR A 364 38.30 20.31 31.79
C TYR A 364 39.37 19.46 32.46
N GLN A 365 38.99 18.41 33.19
CA GLN A 365 39.92 17.46 33.81
C GLN A 365 40.79 16.76 32.75
N ALA A 366 40.20 16.30 31.65
CA ALA A 366 40.94 15.63 30.60
C ALA A 366 41.92 16.58 29.88
N GLN A 367 41.55 17.85 29.71
CA GLN A 367 42.47 18.89 29.22
C GLN A 367 43.59 19.19 30.23
N TYR A 368 43.27 19.31 31.51
CA TYR A 368 44.25 19.52 32.58
C TYR A 368 45.27 18.39 32.59
N ASN A 369 44.82 17.14 32.57
CA ASN A 369 45.68 15.96 32.52
C ASN A 369 46.59 15.95 31.29
N LYS A 370 46.13 16.45 30.12
CA LYS A 370 47.00 16.63 28.94
C LYS A 370 48.10 17.65 29.17
N VAL A 371 47.82 18.75 29.90
CA VAL A 371 48.83 19.77 30.23
C VAL A 371 49.80 19.26 31.30
N VAL A 372 49.31 18.58 32.34
CA VAL A 372 50.15 17.93 33.37
C VAL A 372 51.19 17.01 32.75
N ARG A 373 50.80 16.22 31.73
CA ARG A 373 51.74 15.32 31.03
C ARG A 373 52.93 16.05 30.40
N LYS A 374 52.78 17.31 29.99
CA LYS A 374 53.88 18.11 29.43
C LYS A 374 54.91 18.51 30.48
N VAL A 375 54.46 18.71 31.73
CA VAL A 375 55.31 19.16 32.84
C VAL A 375 55.76 18.02 33.76
N LYS A 376 55.32 16.78 33.51
CA LYS A 376 55.62 15.61 34.35
C LYS A 376 57.12 15.36 34.57
N GLY A 377 57.97 15.76 33.62
CA GLY A 377 59.43 15.60 33.69
C GLY A 377 60.20 16.80 34.26
N VAL A 378 59.52 17.88 34.64
CA VAL A 378 60.15 19.11 35.11
C VAL A 378 60.63 18.91 36.56
N LYS A 379 61.95 19.02 36.78
CA LYS A 379 62.58 18.77 38.10
C LYS A 379 63.12 20.03 38.78
N THR A 380 63.39 21.08 38.02
CA THR A 380 64.02 22.32 38.53
C THR A 380 63.13 23.54 38.30
N ILE A 381 63.31 24.59 39.10
CA ILE A 381 62.62 25.88 38.93
C ILE A 381 62.98 26.53 37.58
N ALA A 382 64.25 26.40 37.14
CA ALA A 382 64.69 26.90 35.85
C ALA A 382 63.96 26.21 34.68
N ASP A 383 63.71 24.91 34.79
CA ASP A 383 62.91 24.18 33.79
C ASP A 383 61.42 24.49 33.90
N ALA A 384 60.90 24.70 35.11
CA ALA A 384 59.51 25.09 35.32
C ALA A 384 59.19 26.46 34.72
N ARG A 385 60.14 27.41 34.72
CA ARG A 385 60.01 28.71 34.03
C ARG A 385 59.72 28.56 32.54
N LYS A 386 60.33 27.58 31.86
CA LYS A 386 60.08 27.30 30.44
C LYS A 386 58.64 26.83 30.17
N HIS A 387 57.95 26.34 31.20
CA HIS A 387 56.57 25.86 31.16
C HIS A 387 55.56 26.79 31.85
N ARG A 388 55.91 28.07 32.12
CA ARG A 388 55.02 29.04 32.80
C ARG A 388 53.62 29.09 32.18
N ALA A 389 53.52 29.08 30.84
CA ALA A 389 52.25 29.09 30.14
C ALA A 389 51.41 27.82 30.35
N ASP A 390 52.05 26.65 30.46
CA ASP A 390 51.37 25.40 30.78
C ASP A 390 50.84 25.42 32.22
N TYR A 391 51.62 25.93 33.20
CA TYR A 391 51.14 26.11 34.57
C TYR A 391 49.99 27.12 34.70
N GLN A 392 50.03 28.23 33.95
CA GLN A 392 48.92 29.19 33.90
C GLN A 392 47.64 28.53 33.35
N LYS A 393 47.79 27.71 32.30
CA LYS A 393 46.68 26.95 31.74
C LYS A 393 46.16 25.88 32.70
N MET A 394 47.04 25.23 33.47
CA MET A 394 46.65 24.30 34.53
C MET A 394 45.81 25.01 35.59
N LEU A 395 46.22 26.20 36.05
CA LEU A 395 45.46 26.99 37.02
C LEU A 395 44.07 27.37 36.50
N ASP A 396 43.96 27.87 35.27
CA ASP A 396 42.68 28.21 34.63
C ASP A 396 41.75 26.98 34.53
N LEU A 397 42.29 25.84 34.08
CA LEU A 397 41.51 24.60 33.98
C LEU A 397 41.09 24.05 35.34
N ALA A 398 41.94 24.17 36.37
CA ALA A 398 41.64 23.75 37.75
C ALA A 398 40.49 24.57 38.36
N HIS A 399 40.48 25.89 38.13
CA HIS A 399 39.35 26.73 38.53
C HIS A 399 38.07 26.35 37.75
N LYS A 400 38.16 26.12 36.44
CA LYS A 400 37.01 25.71 35.61
C LYS A 400 36.40 24.36 36.00
N MET A 401 37.17 23.45 36.57
CA MET A 401 36.65 22.19 37.11
C MET A 401 36.19 22.31 38.57
N GLY A 402 36.54 23.39 39.28
CA GLY A 402 36.28 23.59 40.71
C GLY A 402 37.14 22.69 41.61
N ASN A 403 38.40 22.44 41.22
CA ASN A 403 39.35 21.63 41.99
C ASN A 403 40.40 22.54 42.63
N GLU A 404 40.18 22.91 43.89
CA GLU A 404 41.06 23.84 44.62
C GLU A 404 42.43 23.26 44.94
N GLU A 405 42.56 21.94 45.10
CA GLU A 405 43.86 21.29 45.30
C GLU A 405 44.74 21.43 44.05
N ALA A 406 44.16 21.12 42.88
CA ALA A 406 44.84 21.30 41.60
C ALA A 406 45.16 22.77 41.29
N ALA A 407 44.31 23.69 41.73
CA ALA A 407 44.54 25.13 41.59
C ALA A 407 45.66 25.60 42.53
N GLY A 408 45.67 25.15 43.78
CA GLY A 408 46.73 25.41 44.75
C GLY A 408 48.09 24.97 44.24
N PHE A 409 48.20 23.73 43.74
CA PHE A 409 49.44 23.23 43.14
C PHE A 409 49.97 24.12 42.01
N ALA A 410 49.10 24.49 41.06
CA ALA A 410 49.51 25.33 39.94
C ALA A 410 49.89 26.75 40.38
N ARG A 411 49.17 27.32 41.35
CA ARG A 411 49.42 28.64 41.93
C ARG A 411 50.76 28.70 42.66
N ASP A 412 51.05 27.69 43.48
CA ASP A 412 52.31 27.60 44.22
C ASP A 412 53.51 27.49 43.27
N MET A 413 53.38 26.69 42.21
CA MET A 413 54.44 26.58 41.21
C MET A 413 54.64 27.89 40.45
N LEU A 414 53.55 28.58 40.07
CA LEU A 414 53.59 29.91 39.44
C LEU A 414 54.23 30.98 40.34
N GLY A 415 54.02 30.90 41.65
CA GLY A 415 54.67 31.81 42.62
C GLY A 415 56.17 31.56 42.79
N LYS A 416 56.65 30.34 42.51
CA LYS A 416 58.07 29.97 42.59
C LYS A 416 58.86 30.29 41.31
N ILE A 417 58.21 30.49 40.16
CA ILE A 417 58.86 30.74 38.86
C ILE A 417 58.85 32.21 38.45
#